data_AF-A0A961LD54-F1
#
_entry.id   AF-A0A961LD54-F1
#
_cell.length_a   1.000
_cell.length_b   1.000
_cell.length_c   1.000
_cell.angle_alpha   90.00
_cell.angle_beta   90.00
_cell.angle_gamma   90.00
#
_symmetry.space_group_name_H-M   'P 1'
#
loop_
_entity.id
_entity.type
_entity.pdbx_description
1 polymer ?
#
loop_
_entity_poly.entity_id
_entity_poly.type
_entity_poly.pdbx_seq_one_letter_code
_entity_poly.pdbx_strand_id
1 'polypeptide(L)'
;MIPIIGMSSFLGLKLSEKTEDIQKTQIRNTQEHVRAINAFRDRIGDIQTVDQLIDDTEVYSFVMRAFDLEDQIFGKALMRKMLKSDVEDSSSLINRLTDSRFRDLFDELGFDAGGTGNANTAVKDWQDAIIDRYVDTQYVNDVTDQNETVGIALEFRRKAADISG
;
A
#
# COMPACT_ATOMS: atom_id res chain seq x y z
N MET A 1 6.48 14.65 -12.18
CA MET A 1 7.55 13.63 -12.20
C MET A 1 8.80 14.16 -12.88
N ILE A 2 9.97 13.93 -12.30
CA ILE A 2 11.26 14.24 -12.94
C ILE A 2 11.71 13.01 -13.74
N PRO A 3 11.98 13.13 -15.05
CA PRO A 3 12.27 11.97 -15.88
C PRO A 3 13.67 11.40 -15.60
N ILE A 4 13.78 10.07 -15.50
CA ILE A 4 15.04 9.30 -15.41
C ILE A 4 15.25 8.31 -16.57
N ILE A 5 14.33 8.28 -17.53
CA ILE A 5 14.40 7.42 -18.71
C ILE A 5 15.71 7.66 -19.46
N GLY A 6 16.43 6.59 -19.78
CA GLY A 6 17.71 6.64 -20.51
C GLY A 6 18.92 7.02 -19.65
N MET A 7 18.74 7.32 -18.36
CA MET A 7 19.87 7.47 -17.42
C MET A 7 20.45 6.11 -17.03
N SER A 8 21.73 6.08 -16.67
CA SER A 8 22.30 4.91 -16.00
C SER A 8 21.65 4.71 -14.62
N SER A 9 21.52 3.47 -14.17
CA SER A 9 20.83 3.15 -12.91
C SER A 9 21.43 3.87 -11.70
N PHE A 10 22.75 4.08 -11.68
CA PHE A 10 23.40 4.85 -10.61
C PHE A 10 23.02 6.33 -10.59
N LEU A 11 23.01 6.99 -11.75
CA LEU A 11 22.62 8.40 -11.84
C LEU A 11 21.12 8.57 -11.60
N GLY A 12 20.31 7.67 -12.15
CA GLY A 12 18.87 7.60 -11.91
C GLY A 12 18.56 7.46 -10.43
N LEU A 13 19.18 6.49 -9.74
CA LEU A 13 18.99 6.28 -8.30
C LEU A 13 19.35 7.53 -7.48
N LYS A 14 20.53 8.12 -7.71
CA LYS A 14 20.95 9.35 -6.99
C LYS A 14 20.01 10.52 -7.23
N LEU A 15 19.49 10.67 -8.46
CA LEU A 15 18.55 11.75 -8.77
C LEU A 15 17.19 11.49 -8.13
N SER A 16 16.68 10.27 -8.21
CA SER A 16 15.45 9.84 -7.56
C SER A 16 15.52 10.14 -6.06
N GLU A 17 16.59 9.71 -5.38
CA GLU A 17 16.83 9.99 -3.95
C GLU A 17 16.81 11.49 -3.63
N LYS A 18 17.52 12.30 -4.41
CA LYS A 18 17.60 13.75 -4.17
C LYS A 18 16.28 14.48 -4.39
N THR A 19 15.36 13.88 -5.12
CA THR A 19 14.11 14.52 -5.54
C THR A 19 12.88 13.83 -4.96
N GLU A 20 13.06 12.80 -4.15
CA GLU A 20 12.01 11.95 -3.57
C GLU A 20 10.91 12.79 -2.91
N ASP A 21 11.28 13.65 -1.96
CA ASP A 21 10.31 14.50 -1.22
C ASP A 21 9.49 15.41 -2.13
N ILE A 22 10.15 16.01 -3.13
CA ILE A 22 9.48 16.91 -4.09
C ILE A 22 8.52 16.10 -4.96
N GLN A 23 8.92 14.91 -5.42
CA GLN A 23 8.09 14.06 -6.25
C GLN A 23 6.90 13.48 -5.46
N LYS A 24 7.10 13.01 -4.23
CA LYS A 24 6.03 12.59 -3.33
C LYS A 24 5.05 13.74 -3.02
N THR A 25 5.55 14.96 -2.85
CA THR A 25 4.70 16.15 -2.69
C THR A 25 3.89 16.43 -3.95
N GLN A 26 4.47 16.27 -5.15
CA GLN A 26 3.72 16.41 -6.40
C GLN A 26 2.64 15.34 -6.57
N ILE A 27 2.95 14.08 -6.22
CA ILE A 27 1.99 12.97 -6.21
C ILE A 27 0.81 13.34 -5.32
N ARG A 28 1.05 13.72 -4.05
CA ARG A 28 -0.01 14.13 -3.11
C ARG A 28 -0.91 15.25 -3.62
N ASN A 29 -0.39 16.16 -4.44
CA ASN A 29 -1.11 17.34 -4.93
C ASN A 29 -1.78 17.13 -6.30
N THR A 30 -1.56 16.00 -6.96
CA THR A 30 -2.20 15.71 -8.24
C THR A 30 -3.65 15.31 -8.02
N GLN A 31 -4.55 15.80 -8.87
CA GLN A 31 -6.00 15.70 -8.68
C GLN A 31 -6.53 14.27 -8.46
N GLU A 32 -5.94 13.28 -9.12
CA GLU A 32 -6.27 11.86 -8.94
C GLU A 32 -5.97 11.42 -7.50
N HIS A 33 -4.73 11.58 -7.06
CA HIS A 33 -4.28 11.18 -5.72
C HIS A 33 -4.99 11.96 -4.61
N VAL A 34 -5.25 13.26 -4.80
CA VAL A 34 -6.05 14.05 -3.84
C VAL A 34 -7.43 13.43 -3.63
N ARG A 35 -8.10 13.01 -4.71
CA ARG A 35 -9.42 12.38 -4.61
C ARG A 35 -9.35 11.05 -3.88
N ALA A 36 -8.36 10.22 -4.20
CA ALA A 36 -8.19 8.91 -3.58
C ALA A 36 -7.86 9.04 -2.08
N ILE A 37 -6.97 9.95 -1.71
CA ILE A 37 -6.60 10.24 -0.32
C ILE A 37 -7.80 10.77 0.47
N ASN A 38 -8.59 11.69 -0.10
CA ASN A 38 -9.77 12.20 0.57
C ASN A 38 -10.84 11.12 0.75
N ALA A 39 -11.11 10.32 -0.28
CA ALA A 39 -12.04 9.20 -0.17
C ALA A 39 -11.64 8.21 0.93
N PHE A 40 -10.34 7.91 1.06
CA PHE A 40 -9.81 7.12 2.15
C PHE A 40 -10.02 7.80 3.51
N ARG A 41 -9.52 9.04 3.70
CA ARG A 41 -9.62 9.78 4.97
C ARG A 41 -11.06 9.94 5.45
N ASP A 42 -11.97 10.23 4.55
CA ASP A 42 -13.35 10.56 4.90
C ASP A 42 -14.15 9.34 5.38
N ARG A 43 -13.76 8.12 4.98
CA ARG A 43 -14.58 6.91 5.18
C ARG A 43 -13.90 5.78 5.94
N ILE A 44 -12.57 5.68 5.92
CA ILE A 44 -11.86 4.57 6.56
C ILE A 44 -12.16 4.48 8.06
N GLY A 45 -12.31 5.62 8.75
CA GLY A 45 -12.61 5.67 10.19
C GLY A 45 -13.91 4.98 10.61
N ASP A 46 -14.86 4.84 9.68
CA ASP A 46 -16.15 4.18 9.93
C ASP A 46 -16.15 2.69 9.53
N ILE A 47 -15.08 2.20 8.91
CA ILE A 47 -14.94 0.82 8.47
C ILE A 47 -14.41 -0.03 9.63
N GLN A 48 -15.24 -0.94 10.12
CA GLN A 48 -14.95 -1.80 11.27
C GLN A 48 -14.83 -3.29 10.88
N THR A 49 -15.28 -3.65 9.68
CA THR A 49 -15.32 -5.04 9.22
C THR A 49 -14.70 -5.20 7.84
N VAL A 50 -14.24 -6.42 7.55
CA VAL A 50 -13.69 -6.77 6.24
C VAL A 50 -14.71 -6.58 5.13
N ASP A 51 -15.99 -6.87 5.40
CA ASP A 51 -17.05 -6.71 4.39
C ASP A 51 -17.29 -5.23 4.07
N GLN A 52 -17.33 -4.36 5.09
CA GLN A 52 -17.41 -2.91 4.88
C GLN A 52 -16.23 -2.39 4.05
N LEU A 53 -15.01 -2.86 4.33
CA LEU A 53 -13.83 -2.48 3.54
C LEU A 53 -14.02 -2.86 2.07
N ILE A 54 -14.35 -4.12 1.79
CA ILE A 54 -14.41 -4.65 0.41
C ILE A 54 -15.59 -4.06 -0.39
N ASP A 55 -16.67 -3.70 0.30
CA ASP A 55 -17.85 -3.11 -0.31
C ASP A 55 -17.61 -1.63 -0.69
N ASP A 56 -16.81 -0.89 0.09
CA ASP A 56 -16.31 0.43 -0.31
C ASP A 56 -15.17 0.31 -1.33
N THR A 57 -15.54 0.31 -2.62
CA THR A 57 -14.59 0.01 -3.69
C THR A 57 -13.47 1.04 -3.81
N GLU A 58 -13.71 2.32 -3.51
CA GLU A 58 -12.67 3.35 -3.59
C GLU A 58 -11.68 3.21 -2.42
N VAL A 59 -12.17 3.01 -1.19
CA VAL A 59 -11.30 2.83 -0.02
C VAL A 59 -10.52 1.52 -0.13
N TYR A 60 -11.18 0.43 -0.53
CA TYR A 60 -10.50 -0.84 -0.80
C TYR A 60 -9.43 -0.69 -1.88
N SER A 61 -9.74 -0.05 -3.02
CA SER A 61 -8.74 0.14 -4.08
C SER A 61 -7.57 1.00 -3.62
N PHE A 62 -7.82 2.03 -2.81
CA PHE A 62 -6.77 2.84 -2.20
C PHE A 62 -5.84 2.01 -1.33
N VAL A 63 -6.40 1.20 -0.42
CA VAL A 63 -5.64 0.28 0.43
C VAL A 63 -4.85 -0.69 -0.45
N MET A 64 -5.46 -1.33 -1.43
CA MET A 64 -4.74 -2.26 -2.32
C MET A 64 -3.57 -1.58 -3.05
N ARG A 65 -3.75 -0.35 -3.57
CA ARG A 65 -2.67 0.44 -4.18
C ARG A 65 -1.57 0.81 -3.18
N ALA A 66 -1.91 1.02 -1.91
CA ALA A 66 -0.92 1.30 -0.87
C ALA A 66 0.04 0.12 -0.65
N PHE A 67 -0.47 -1.11 -0.71
CA PHE A 67 0.32 -2.32 -0.53
C PHE A 67 0.85 -2.93 -1.84
N ASP A 68 0.84 -2.16 -2.93
CA ASP A 68 1.29 -2.62 -4.26
C ASP A 68 0.50 -3.85 -4.77
N LEU A 69 -0.77 -3.94 -4.41
CA LEU A 69 -1.67 -5.04 -4.79
C LEU A 69 -2.75 -4.58 -5.79
N GLU A 70 -2.44 -3.59 -6.61
CA GLU A 70 -3.40 -3.00 -7.57
C GLU A 70 -3.97 -4.04 -8.54
N ASP A 71 -3.13 -4.93 -9.07
CA ASP A 71 -3.55 -6.03 -9.96
C ASP A 71 -4.48 -7.05 -9.29
N GLN A 72 -4.53 -7.05 -7.95
CA GLN A 72 -5.33 -7.98 -7.15
C GLN A 72 -6.68 -7.38 -6.73
N ILE A 73 -6.98 -6.12 -7.09
CA ILE A 73 -8.23 -5.44 -6.74
C ILE A 73 -9.47 -6.26 -7.18
N PHE A 74 -9.43 -6.89 -8.35
CA PHE A 74 -10.54 -7.72 -8.85
C PHE A 74 -10.76 -8.99 -8.02
N GLY A 75 -9.76 -9.44 -7.26
CA GLY A 75 -9.78 -10.63 -6.41
C GLY A 75 -10.55 -10.47 -5.10
N LYS A 76 -11.68 -9.74 -5.08
CA LYS A 76 -12.42 -9.41 -3.83
C LYS A 76 -12.78 -10.63 -2.97
N ALA A 77 -13.13 -11.77 -3.58
CA ALA A 77 -13.44 -12.99 -2.83
C ALA A 77 -12.20 -13.59 -2.14
N LEU A 78 -11.05 -13.55 -2.82
CA LEU A 78 -9.77 -13.97 -2.24
C LEU A 78 -9.40 -13.04 -1.09
N MET A 79 -9.49 -11.72 -1.30
CA MET A 79 -9.15 -10.73 -0.26
C MET A 79 -10.07 -10.85 0.95
N ARG A 80 -11.38 -11.05 0.75
CA ARG A 80 -12.33 -11.31 1.84
C ARG A 80 -11.92 -12.52 2.66
N LYS A 81 -11.59 -13.63 2.01
CA LYS A 81 -11.20 -14.86 2.70
C LYS A 81 -9.85 -14.70 3.41
N MET A 82 -8.91 -13.99 2.80
CA MET A 82 -7.59 -13.72 3.35
C MET A 82 -7.70 -12.85 4.61
N LEU A 83 -8.40 -11.71 4.54
CA LEU A 83 -8.55 -10.78 5.66
C LEU A 83 -9.41 -11.33 6.81
N LYS A 84 -10.24 -12.35 6.56
CA LYS A 84 -10.98 -13.07 7.60
C LYS A 84 -10.23 -14.28 8.16
N SER A 85 -9.02 -14.56 7.68
CA SER A 85 -8.24 -15.73 8.11
C SER A 85 -7.85 -15.65 9.58
N ASP A 86 -7.73 -16.80 10.21
CA ASP A 86 -7.15 -16.93 11.55
C ASP A 86 -5.65 -17.20 11.42
N VAL A 87 -4.81 -16.30 11.92
CA VAL A 87 -3.35 -16.45 11.84
C VAL A 87 -2.84 -17.65 12.63
N GLU A 88 -3.54 -18.05 13.71
CA GLU A 88 -3.12 -19.15 14.57
C GLU A 88 -3.38 -20.52 13.92
N ASP A 89 -4.30 -20.58 12.95
CA ASP A 89 -4.52 -21.79 12.16
C ASP A 89 -3.51 -21.86 11.00
N SER A 90 -2.55 -22.78 11.10
CA SER A 90 -1.59 -23.12 10.02
C SER A 90 -2.25 -23.45 8.67
N SER A 91 -3.53 -23.83 8.67
CA SER A 91 -4.32 -24.17 7.50
C SER A 91 -5.01 -22.96 6.84
N SER A 92 -5.03 -21.81 7.53
CA SER A 92 -5.63 -20.57 7.03
C SER A 92 -4.98 -20.08 5.73
N LEU A 93 -5.77 -19.35 4.95
CA LEU A 93 -5.32 -18.86 3.64
C LEU A 93 -4.10 -17.94 3.78
N ILE A 94 -4.08 -17.04 4.77
CA ILE A 94 -2.96 -16.12 5.00
C ILE A 94 -1.61 -16.83 5.19
N ASN A 95 -1.61 -18.00 5.83
CA ASN A 95 -0.41 -18.81 6.09
C ASN A 95 0.04 -19.64 4.88
N ARG A 96 -0.75 -19.67 3.81
CA ARG A 96 -0.47 -20.41 2.58
C ARG A 96 -0.10 -19.52 1.39
N LEU A 97 -0.28 -18.20 1.52
CA LEU A 97 0.11 -17.25 0.49
C LEU A 97 1.62 -17.06 0.51
N THR A 98 2.25 -17.11 -0.67
CA THR A 98 3.71 -16.96 -0.82
C THR A 98 4.13 -15.50 -1.03
N ASP A 99 3.22 -14.67 -1.51
CA ASP A 99 3.47 -13.24 -1.70
C ASP A 99 3.30 -12.52 -0.35
N SER A 100 4.40 -11.96 0.16
CA SER A 100 4.44 -11.31 1.46
C SER A 100 3.55 -10.08 1.55
N ARG A 101 3.22 -9.43 0.42
CA ARG A 101 2.37 -8.22 0.42
C ARG A 101 0.98 -8.48 1.01
N PHE A 102 0.45 -9.70 0.87
CA PHE A 102 -0.81 -10.07 1.51
C PHE A 102 -0.68 -10.19 3.02
N ARG A 103 0.48 -10.66 3.50
CA ARG A 103 0.79 -10.74 4.93
C ARG A 103 0.94 -9.33 5.51
N ASP A 104 1.70 -8.48 4.84
CA ASP A 104 1.88 -7.08 5.23
C ASP A 104 0.53 -6.35 5.30
N LEU A 105 -0.34 -6.55 4.29
CA LEU A 105 -1.69 -6.00 4.27
C LEU A 105 -2.56 -6.51 5.44
N PHE A 106 -2.53 -7.83 5.70
CA PHE A 106 -3.28 -8.44 6.78
C PHE A 106 -2.86 -7.90 8.15
N ASP A 107 -1.56 -7.90 8.40
CA ASP A 107 -0.98 -7.48 9.69
C ASP A 107 -1.20 -5.98 9.94
N GLU A 108 -1.02 -5.13 8.92
CA GLU A 108 -1.22 -3.68 9.06
C GLU A 108 -2.70 -3.29 9.23
N LEU A 109 -3.62 -3.95 8.49
CA LEU A 109 -5.05 -3.70 8.68
C LEU A 109 -5.53 -4.17 10.04
N GLY A 110 -5.01 -5.29 10.56
CA GLY A 110 -5.27 -5.73 11.93
C GLY A 110 -6.73 -6.04 12.24
N PHE A 111 -7.48 -6.58 11.28
CA PHE A 111 -8.84 -7.05 11.53
C PHE A 111 -8.83 -8.25 12.49
N ASP A 112 -9.80 -8.29 13.41
CA ASP A 112 -10.03 -9.44 14.28
C ASP A 112 -10.33 -10.71 13.47
N ALA A 113 -10.11 -11.89 14.08
CA ALA A 113 -10.46 -13.17 13.47
C ALA A 113 -11.92 -13.18 12.98
N GLY A 114 -12.16 -13.62 11.74
CA GLY A 114 -13.47 -13.55 11.10
C GLY A 114 -13.86 -12.18 10.52
N GLY A 115 -13.04 -11.16 10.72
CA GLY A 115 -13.15 -9.84 10.08
C GLY A 115 -14.26 -8.96 10.62
N THR A 116 -14.61 -9.11 11.91
CA THR A 116 -15.77 -8.46 12.54
C THR A 116 -15.43 -7.22 13.38
N GLY A 117 -14.15 -6.92 13.57
CA GLY A 117 -13.70 -5.77 14.35
C GLY A 117 -12.37 -5.24 13.83
N ASN A 118 -12.16 -3.94 14.00
CA ASN A 118 -10.92 -3.24 13.69
C ASN A 118 -10.84 -1.97 14.55
N ALA A 119 -9.75 -1.82 15.31
CA ALA A 119 -9.48 -0.62 16.10
C ALA A 119 -8.56 0.37 15.36
N ASN A 120 -7.74 -0.10 14.43
CA ASN A 120 -6.73 0.68 13.73
C ASN A 120 -7.35 1.74 12.83
N THR A 121 -8.45 1.41 12.15
CA THR A 121 -9.08 2.28 11.15
C THR A 121 -9.52 3.64 11.68
N ALA A 122 -9.85 3.73 12.98
CA ALA A 122 -10.21 4.97 13.66
C ALA A 122 -9.00 5.80 14.14
N VAL A 123 -7.78 5.24 14.13
CA VAL A 123 -6.57 5.90 14.63
C VAL A 123 -5.97 6.78 13.55
N LYS A 124 -5.89 8.10 13.81
CA LYS A 124 -5.40 9.07 12.82
C LYS A 124 -3.96 8.81 12.37
N ASP A 125 -3.05 8.47 13.28
CA ASP A 125 -1.65 8.22 12.93
C ASP A 125 -1.52 6.98 12.04
N TRP A 126 -2.37 5.97 12.25
CA TRP A 126 -2.47 4.80 11.37
C TRP A 126 -2.99 5.21 9.98
N GLN A 127 -4.05 6.03 9.91
CA GLN A 127 -4.55 6.53 8.62
C GLN A 127 -3.47 7.31 7.85
N ASP A 128 -2.73 8.18 8.54
CA ASP A 128 -1.63 8.95 7.94
C ASP A 128 -0.51 8.01 7.44
N ALA A 129 -0.18 6.93 8.17
CA ALA A 129 0.79 5.93 7.74
C ALA A 129 0.34 5.18 6.46
N ILE A 130 -0.94 4.82 6.32
CA ILE A 130 -1.46 4.19 5.09
C ILE A 130 -1.41 5.16 3.90
N ILE A 131 -1.70 6.44 4.13
CA ILE A 131 -1.60 7.48 3.09
C ILE A 131 -0.16 7.67 2.65
N ASP A 132 0.77 7.67 3.60
CA ASP A 132 2.20 7.79 3.31
C ASP A 132 2.69 6.58 2.52
N ARG A 133 2.30 5.36 2.94
CA ARG A 133 2.57 4.13 2.20
C ARG A 133 2.01 4.18 0.77
N TYR A 134 0.79 4.69 0.58
CA TYR A 134 0.21 4.90 -0.75
C TYR A 134 1.10 5.79 -1.63
N VAL A 135 1.47 6.97 -1.14
CA VAL A 135 2.30 7.92 -1.90
C VAL A 135 3.66 7.32 -2.23
N ASP A 136 4.24 6.58 -1.28
CA ASP A 136 5.52 5.92 -1.46
C ASP A 136 5.46 4.82 -2.53
N THR A 137 4.42 3.99 -2.51
CA THR A 137 4.22 2.96 -3.52
C THR A 137 3.99 3.58 -4.90
N GLN A 138 3.19 4.64 -5.02
CA GLN A 138 3.01 5.33 -6.30
C GLN A 138 4.34 5.92 -6.81
N TYR A 139 5.14 6.53 -5.93
CA TYR A 139 6.46 7.04 -6.31
C TYR A 139 7.39 5.93 -6.82
N VAL A 140 7.46 4.79 -6.12
CA VAL A 140 8.29 3.65 -6.55
C VAL A 140 7.81 3.11 -7.89
N ASN A 141 6.50 2.96 -8.08
CA ASN A 141 5.92 2.44 -9.32
C ASN A 141 6.22 3.38 -10.50
N ASP A 142 6.00 4.67 -10.32
CA ASP A 142 6.29 5.66 -11.36
C ASP A 142 7.80 5.73 -11.73
N VAL A 143 8.69 5.49 -10.76
CA VAL A 143 10.13 5.36 -11.02
C VAL A 143 10.46 4.06 -11.74
N THR A 144 9.80 2.95 -11.36
CA THR A 144 9.95 1.63 -11.97
C THR A 144 9.56 1.67 -13.45
N ASP A 145 8.46 2.34 -13.79
CA ASP A 145 7.98 2.53 -15.16
C ASP A 145 9.00 3.24 -16.07
N GLN A 146 9.86 4.08 -15.48
CA GLN A 146 10.92 4.77 -16.21
C GLN A 146 12.24 4.00 -16.23
N ASN A 147 12.57 3.33 -15.13
CA ASN A 147 13.77 2.54 -14.97
C ASN A 147 13.56 1.45 -13.90
N GLU A 148 13.26 0.24 -14.36
CA GLU A 148 12.96 -0.92 -13.53
C GLU A 148 14.06 -1.20 -12.48
N THR A 149 15.34 -1.09 -12.87
CA THR A 149 16.47 -1.35 -11.94
C THR A 149 16.51 -0.33 -10.80
N VAL A 150 16.21 0.94 -11.09
CA VAL A 150 16.14 1.98 -10.05
C VAL A 150 14.95 1.73 -9.14
N GLY A 151 13.79 1.39 -9.72
CA GLY A 151 12.60 1.00 -8.97
C GLY A 151 12.85 -0.14 -7.97
N ILE A 152 13.45 -1.23 -8.44
CA ILE A 152 13.84 -2.37 -7.60
C ILE A 152 14.77 -1.95 -6.45
N ALA A 153 15.74 -1.09 -6.72
CA ALA A 153 16.67 -0.60 -5.70
C ALA A 153 15.98 0.25 -4.63
N LEU A 154 15.02 1.10 -5.03
CA LEU A 154 14.21 1.89 -4.10
C LEU A 154 13.32 0.99 -3.24
N GLU A 155 12.66 0.01 -3.85
CA GLU A 155 11.81 -0.94 -3.14
C GLU A 155 12.58 -1.76 -2.10
N PHE A 156 13.77 -2.25 -2.48
CA PHE A 156 14.66 -2.95 -1.56
C PHE A 156 15.03 -2.06 -0.36
N ARG A 157 15.39 -0.79 -0.62
CA ARG A 157 15.73 0.15 0.45
C ARG A 157 14.56 0.39 1.40
N ARG A 158 13.35 0.56 0.87
CA ARG A 158 12.13 0.75 1.66
C ARG A 158 11.89 -0.42 2.59
N LYS A 159 11.89 -1.65 2.05
CA LYS A 159 11.71 -2.88 2.84
C LYS A 159 12.81 -3.09 3.87
N ALA A 160 14.04 -2.72 3.56
CA ALA A 160 15.15 -2.82 4.51
C ALA A 160 15.00 -1.84 5.69
N ALA A 161 14.43 -0.65 5.47
CA ALA A 161 14.16 0.30 6.53
C ALA A 161 13.07 -0.21 7.49
N ASP A 162 12.01 -0.84 6.97
CA ASP A 162 10.91 -1.40 7.76
C ASP A 162 11.36 -2.56 8.69
N ILE A 163 12.39 -3.33 8.30
CA ILE A 163 12.91 -4.45 9.11
C ILE A 163 13.91 -3.98 10.19
N SER A 164 14.49 -2.79 10.04
CA SER A 164 15.60 -2.31 10.87
C SER A 164 15.17 -1.32 11.96
N GLY A 165 13.88 -0.98 12.04
CA GLY A 165 13.28 -0.08 13.04
C GLY A 165 12.51 -0.84 14.11
#